data_AF-A0A800F018-F1
#
_entry.id   AF-A0A800F018-F1
#
_cell.length_a   1.000
_cell.length_b   1.000
_cell.length_c   1.000
_cell.angle_alpha   90.00
_cell.angle_beta   90.00
_cell.angle_gamma   90.00
#
_symmetry.space_group_name_H-M   'P 1'
#
loop_
_entity.id
_entity.type
_entity.pdbx_description
1 polymer ?
#
loop_
_entity_poly.entity_id
_entity_poly.type
_entity_poly.pdbx_seq_one_letter_code
_entity_poly.pdbx_strand_id
1 'polypeptide(L)'
;MRIEEADLNTLKTAQRRGRVRSPETQELIEAIDSLVPGAAKSVVVEPGQTSQKVRASVMYAGKAAGKKLQAAISGNKVLFALKEEKRRPGRPRKNPV
;
A
#
# COMPACT_ATOMS: atom_id res chain seq x y z
N MET A 1 -8.72 -33.89 -16.22
CA MET A 1 -8.76 -32.44 -15.95
C MET A 1 -10.18 -31.96 -16.20
N ARG A 2 -10.85 -31.37 -15.21
CA ARG A 2 -12.24 -30.89 -15.31
C ARG A 2 -12.22 -29.36 -15.28
N ILE A 3 -12.94 -28.72 -16.20
CA ILE A 3 -13.08 -27.26 -16.27
C ILE A 3 -14.48 -26.93 -15.76
N GLU A 4 -14.58 -26.02 -14.80
CA GLU A 4 -15.85 -25.56 -14.22
C GLU A 4 -16.00 -24.06 -14.45
N GLU A 5 -17.25 -23.61 -14.63
CA GLU A 5 -17.56 -22.19 -14.72
C GLU A 5 -17.46 -21.54 -13.34
N ALA A 6 -16.80 -20.40 -13.26
CA ALA A 6 -16.68 -19.62 -12.03
C ALA A 6 -17.09 -18.18 -12.29
N ASP A 7 -17.74 -17.57 -11.30
CA ASP A 7 -18.13 -16.18 -11.40
C ASP A 7 -16.92 -15.22 -11.29
N LEU A 8 -17.07 -14.04 -11.87
CA LEU A 8 -16.01 -13.03 -11.89
C LEU A 8 -15.63 -12.52 -10.48
N ASN A 9 -16.54 -12.56 -9.51
CA ASN A 9 -16.27 -12.13 -8.13
C ASN A 9 -15.42 -13.16 -7.37
N THR A 10 -15.61 -14.45 -7.64
CA THR A 10 -14.82 -15.55 -7.12
C THR A 10 -13.39 -15.45 -7.62
N LEU A 11 -13.18 -15.15 -8.92
CA LEU A 11 -11.85 -14.87 -9.46
C LEU A 11 -11.18 -13.66 -8.77
N LYS A 12 -11.90 -12.52 -8.67
CA LYS A 12 -11.37 -11.31 -8.01
C LYS A 12 -11.00 -11.56 -6.55
N THR A 13 -11.81 -12.35 -5.85
CA THR A 13 -11.58 -12.70 -4.44
C THR A 13 -10.39 -13.64 -4.29
N ALA A 14 -10.26 -14.65 -5.16
CA ALA A 14 -9.13 -15.56 -5.19
C ALA A 14 -7.82 -14.82 -5.50
N GLN A 15 -7.82 -13.94 -6.50
CA GLN A 15 -6.66 -13.10 -6.85
C GLN A 15 -6.23 -12.19 -5.69
N ARG A 16 -7.20 -11.58 -4.99
CA ARG A 16 -6.91 -10.75 -3.81
C ARG A 16 -6.30 -11.59 -2.68
N ARG A 17 -6.88 -12.75 -2.37
CA ARG A 17 -6.37 -13.65 -1.32
C ARG A 17 -4.98 -14.19 -1.66
N GLY A 18 -4.74 -14.57 -2.91
CA GLY A 18 -3.44 -15.07 -3.38
C GLY A 18 -2.34 -14.01 -3.31
N ARG A 19 -2.66 -12.75 -3.65
CA ARG A 19 -1.69 -11.64 -3.56
C ARG A 19 -1.35 -11.27 -2.13
N VAL A 20 -2.33 -11.15 -1.24
CA VAL A 20 -2.08 -10.86 0.19
C VAL A 20 -1.21 -11.94 0.85
N ARG A 21 -1.40 -13.20 0.47
CA ARG A 21 -0.60 -14.33 1.00
C ARG A 21 0.78 -14.48 0.37
N SER A 22 1.13 -13.65 -0.61
CA SER A 22 2.49 -13.70 -1.18
C SER A 22 3.51 -13.23 -0.14
N PRO A 23 4.68 -13.90 -0.01
CA PRO A 23 5.73 -13.49 0.93
C PRO A 23 6.15 -12.03 0.76
N GLU A 24 6.37 -11.59 -0.49
CA GLU A 24 6.73 -10.20 -0.82
C GLU A 24 5.70 -9.18 -0.31
N THR A 25 4.40 -9.46 -0.48
CA THR A 25 3.35 -8.55 0.01
C THR A 25 3.29 -8.55 1.53
N GLN A 26 3.52 -9.69 2.18
CA GLN A 26 3.54 -9.80 3.63
C GLN A 26 4.70 -9.01 4.24
N GLU A 27 5.90 -9.10 3.67
CA GLU A 27 7.06 -8.30 4.08
C GLU A 27 6.80 -6.80 3.92
N LEU A 28 6.16 -6.39 2.82
CA LEU A 28 5.76 -5.00 2.62
C LEU A 28 4.74 -4.56 3.68
N ILE A 29 3.74 -5.39 4.01
CA ILE A 29 2.76 -5.11 5.05
C ILE A 29 3.45 -4.91 6.40
N GLU A 30 4.38 -5.79 6.79
CA GLU A 30 5.14 -5.67 8.04
C GLU A 30 6.03 -4.42 8.07
N ALA A 31 6.65 -4.08 6.94
CA ALA A 31 7.44 -2.86 6.80
C ALA A 31 6.56 -1.59 6.94
N ILE A 32 5.32 -1.65 6.47
CA ILE A 32 4.31 -0.59 6.59
C ILE A 32 3.73 -0.54 8.02
N ASP A 33 3.53 -1.68 8.66
CA ASP A 33 2.99 -1.77 10.01
C ASP A 33 3.94 -1.17 11.04
N SER A 34 5.25 -1.40 10.86
CA SER A 34 6.31 -0.78 11.65
C SER A 34 6.63 0.68 11.29
N LEU A 35 5.91 1.29 10.34
CA LEU A 35 6.16 2.68 9.94
C LEU A 35 5.57 3.67 10.95
N VAL A 36 6.41 4.61 11.42
CA VAL A 36 6.05 5.68 12.36
C VAL A 36 5.68 6.95 11.57
N PRO A 37 4.73 7.79 12.04
CA PRO A 37 4.45 9.08 11.43
C PRO A 37 5.70 9.94 11.28
N GLY A 38 5.86 10.61 10.14
CA GLY A 38 7.06 11.41 9.83
C GLY A 38 8.28 10.61 9.36
N ALA A 39 8.25 9.27 9.43
CA ALA A 39 9.29 8.42 8.88
C ALA A 39 8.96 7.99 7.44
N ALA A 40 10.01 7.75 6.64
CA ALA A 40 9.90 7.16 5.31
C ALA A 40 10.80 5.93 5.20
N LYS A 41 10.36 4.94 4.42
CA LYS A 41 11.16 3.78 4.04
C LYS A 41 11.32 3.73 2.52
N SER A 42 12.26 2.93 2.05
CA SER A 42 12.52 2.74 0.62
C SER A 42 12.57 1.27 0.26
N VAL A 43 11.97 0.91 -0.86
CA VAL A 43 12.16 -0.39 -1.51
C VAL A 43 13.08 -0.20 -2.71
N VAL A 44 14.12 -1.02 -2.80
CA VAL A 44 15.02 -1.02 -3.96
C VAL A 44 14.36 -1.81 -5.07
N VAL A 45 14.39 -1.28 -6.29
CA VAL A 45 13.86 -1.94 -7.48
C VAL A 45 14.92 -2.91 -7.99
N GLU A 46 14.62 -4.20 -7.96
CA GLU A 46 15.51 -5.24 -8.44
C GLU A 46 15.51 -5.36 -9.97
N PRO A 47 16.59 -5.91 -10.58
CA PRO A 47 16.63 -6.18 -12.00
C PRO A 47 15.44 -7.03 -12.47
N GLY A 48 14.79 -6.63 -13.56
CA GLY A 48 13.59 -7.30 -14.08
C GLY A 48 12.26 -6.79 -13.49
N GLN A 49 12.32 -5.86 -12.52
CA GLN A 49 11.15 -5.12 -12.05
C GLN A 49 11.13 -3.69 -12.58
N THR A 50 9.94 -3.13 -12.74
CA THR A 50 9.78 -1.70 -13.03
C THR A 50 9.45 -0.94 -11.75
N SER A 51 9.94 0.29 -11.63
CA SER A 51 9.66 1.15 -10.48
C SER A 51 8.16 1.40 -10.29
N GLN A 52 7.39 1.42 -11.38
CA GLN A 52 5.92 1.52 -11.34
C GLN A 52 5.28 0.28 -10.73
N LYS A 53 5.78 -0.93 -11.07
CA LYS A 53 5.27 -2.19 -10.49
C LYS A 53 5.54 -2.25 -9.00
N VAL A 54 6.76 -1.92 -8.56
CA VAL A 54 7.12 -1.87 -7.15
C VAL A 54 6.25 -0.85 -6.40
N ARG A 55 6.05 0.34 -6.97
CA ARG A 55 5.15 1.35 -6.39
C ARG A 55 3.72 0.83 -6.27
N ALA A 56 3.21 0.11 -7.26
CA ALA A 56 1.87 -0.48 -7.19
C ALA A 56 1.78 -1.54 -6.07
N SER A 57 2.80 -2.38 -5.89
CA SER A 57 2.88 -3.34 -4.79
C SER A 57 2.89 -2.66 -3.42
N VAL A 58 3.70 -1.62 -3.24
CA VAL A 58 3.76 -0.83 -1.99
C VAL A 58 2.39 -0.20 -1.67
N MET A 59 1.74 0.42 -2.65
CA MET A 59 0.41 1.01 -2.46
C MET A 59 -0.66 -0.04 -2.16
N TYR A 60 -0.58 -1.22 -2.78
CA TYR A 60 -1.46 -2.34 -2.50
C TYR A 60 -1.28 -2.87 -1.08
N ALA A 61 -0.03 -3.09 -0.65
CA ALA A 61 0.31 -3.50 0.70
C ALA A 61 -0.19 -2.48 1.73
N GLY A 62 -0.08 -1.18 1.44
CA GLY A 62 -0.65 -0.12 2.28
C GLY A 62 -2.16 -0.25 2.46
N LYS A 63 -2.88 -0.52 1.36
CA LYS A 63 -4.32 -0.77 1.40
C LYS A 63 -4.67 -2.05 2.18
N ALA A 64 -3.84 -3.10 2.05
CA ALA A 64 -4.03 -4.35 2.79
C ALA A 64 -3.80 -4.17 4.31
N ALA A 65 -2.79 -3.38 4.68
CA ALA A 65 -2.50 -2.97 6.06
C ALA A 65 -3.50 -1.94 6.62
N GLY A 66 -4.44 -1.44 5.81
CA GLY A 66 -5.40 -0.41 6.22
C GLY A 66 -4.80 0.98 6.41
N LYS A 67 -3.57 1.23 5.93
CA LYS A 67 -2.87 2.52 6.08
C LYS A 67 -2.92 3.33 4.80
N LYS A 68 -3.11 4.65 4.93
CA LYS A 68 -2.98 5.57 3.80
C LYS A 68 -1.50 5.90 3.60
N LEU A 69 -0.95 5.54 2.45
CA LEU A 69 0.44 5.81 2.10
C LEU A 69 0.55 6.91 1.04
N GLN A 70 1.71 7.54 1.02
CA GLN A 70 2.24 8.25 -0.13
C GLN A 70 3.50 7.52 -0.61
N ALA A 71 3.68 7.42 -1.92
CA ALA A 71 4.84 6.76 -2.51
C ALA A 71 5.35 7.51 -3.74
N ALA A 72 6.67 7.69 -3.81
CA ALA A 72 7.38 8.38 -4.88
C ALA A 72 8.52 7.51 -5.42
N ILE A 73 8.80 7.65 -6.71
CA ILE A 73 9.92 6.95 -7.37
C ILE A 73 11.12 7.90 -7.35
N SER A 74 12.27 7.40 -6.91
CA SER A 74 13.54 8.12 -6.92
C SER A 74 14.63 7.19 -7.43
N GLY A 75 15.04 7.38 -8.69
CA GLY A 75 16.00 6.49 -9.36
C GLY A 75 15.55 5.04 -9.35
N ASN A 76 16.38 4.16 -8.75
CA ASN A 76 16.11 2.74 -8.59
C ASN A 76 15.41 2.39 -7.25
N LYS A 77 14.77 3.37 -6.60
CA LYS A 77 14.06 3.15 -5.33
C LYS A 77 12.65 3.69 -5.39
N VAL A 78 11.76 3.02 -4.66
CA VAL A 78 10.42 3.53 -4.34
C VAL A 78 10.42 3.93 -2.88
N LEU A 79 10.31 5.23 -2.63
CA LEU A 79 10.16 5.80 -1.30
C LEU A 79 8.69 5.76 -0.90
N PHE A 80 8.39 5.43 0.35
CA PHE A 80 7.03 5.46 0.88
C PHE A 80 6.98 5.91 2.34
N ALA A 81 5.89 6.59 2.67
CA ALA A 81 5.61 7.07 4.02
C ALA A 81 4.11 7.03 4.31
N LEU A 82 3.74 7.11 5.58
CA LEU A 82 2.35 7.37 5.95
C LEU A 82 1.93 8.73 5.40
N LYS A 83 0.77 8.76 4.75
CA LYS A 83 0.18 10.01 4.28
C LYS A 83 -0.29 10.77 5.51
N GLU A 84 0.31 11.93 5.78
CA GLU A 84 -0.21 12.83 6.80
C GLU A 84 -1.65 13.19 6.45
N GLU A 85 -2.56 12.85 7.35
CA GLU A 85 -3.93 13.31 7.25
C GLU A 85 -3.89 14.80 7.55
N LYS A 86 -3.94 15.64 6.51
CA LYS A 86 -4.08 17.09 6.66
C LYS A 86 -5.16 17.32 7.71
N ARG A 87 -4.77 17.80 8.90
CA ARG A 87 -5.71 18.27 9.91
C ARG A 87 -6.62 19.24 9.17
N ARG A 88 -7.90 18.89 9.03
CA ARG A 88 -8.87 19.81 8.41
C ARG A 88 -8.68 21.15 9.12
N PRO A 89 -8.40 22.25 8.40
CA PRO A 89 -8.31 23.56 9.05
C PRO A 89 -9.56 23.73 9.88
N GLY A 90 -9.36 23.85 11.19
CA GLY A 90 -10.44 23.79 12.15
C GLY A 90 -11.54 24.75 11.76
N ARG A 91 -12.79 24.29 11.79
CA ARG A 91 -13.89 25.22 12.02
C ARG A 91 -13.51 25.99 13.28
N PRO A 92 -13.41 27.33 13.25
CA PRO A 92 -13.03 28.09 14.43
C PRO A 92 -13.95 27.67 15.58
N ARG A 93 -13.36 27.37 16.75
CA ARG A 93 -14.13 27.13 17.96
C ARG A 93 -14.93 28.40 18.22
N LYS A 94 -16.24 28.35 17.95
CA LYS A 94 -17.18 29.37 18.38
C LYS A 94 -17.26 29.24 19.90
N ASN A 95 -16.49 30.06 20.60
CA ASN A 95 -16.51 30.18 22.05
C ASN A 95 -16.68 31.67 22.37
N PRO A 96 -17.21 31.99 23.56
CA PRO A 96 -18.60 32.36 23.77
C PRO A 96 -18.75 33.86 24.08
N VAL A 97 -19.97 34.40 23.93
CA VAL A 97 -20.40 35.60 24.67
C VAL A 97 -21.44 35.15 25.67
#